data_AF-A0A9X2BEC5-F1
#
_entry.id   AF-A0A9X2BEC5-F1
#
_cell.length_a   1.000
_cell.length_b   1.000
_cell.length_c   1.000
_cell.angle_alpha   90.00
_cell.angle_beta   90.00
_cell.angle_gamma   90.00
#
_symmetry.space_group_name_H-M   'P 1'
#
loop_
_entity.id
_entity.type
_entity.pdbx_description
1 polymer ?
#
loop_
_entity_poly.entity_id
_entity_poly.type
_entity_poly.pdbx_seq_one_letter_code
_entity_poly.pdbx_strand_id
1 'polypeptide(L)'
;MLINLQKEIVHATMKRPPVKNENSHDFFIGYDGQDTPFLLLPTTPGLLLEDECYGISFQRDVCNPYKYHLDTHIVPVDLNNIRMFIDHLAFFFGPDHNMLNIYLESSCYQAYVSWSTKKQEEVIKETLLKYDAVSSLDEKKKYSELLEQLLRN
;
A
#
# COMPACT_ATOMS: atom_id res chain seq x y z
N MET A 1 9.33 -2.70 -21.20
CA MET A 1 9.62 -3.46 -19.97
C MET A 1 8.34 -4.20 -19.62
N LEU A 2 8.35 -5.53 -19.50
CA LEU A 2 7.13 -6.32 -19.30
C LEU A 2 6.49 -5.89 -17.97
N ILE A 3 5.21 -5.52 -17.97
CA ILE A 3 4.46 -5.04 -16.80
C ILE A 3 4.66 -5.90 -15.54
N ASN A 4 4.87 -7.21 -15.72
CA ASN A 4 5.19 -8.15 -14.65
C ASN A 4 6.47 -7.77 -13.89
N LEU A 5 7.53 -7.33 -14.57
CA LEU A 5 8.76 -6.90 -13.90
C LEU A 5 8.52 -5.62 -13.07
N GLN A 6 7.73 -4.69 -13.58
CA GLN A 6 7.35 -3.50 -12.80
C GLN A 6 6.51 -3.88 -11.58
N LYS A 7 5.57 -4.83 -11.74
CA LYS A 7 4.77 -5.37 -10.64
C LYS A 7 5.66 -5.98 -9.55
N GLU A 8 6.65 -6.80 -9.91
CA GLU A 8 7.58 -7.40 -8.94
C GLU A 8 8.39 -6.34 -8.18
N ILE A 9 8.85 -5.29 -8.87
CA ILE A 9 9.55 -4.16 -8.23
C ILE A 9 8.61 -3.44 -7.25
N VAL A 10 7.41 -3.09 -7.70
CA VAL A 10 6.40 -2.41 -6.87
C VAL A 10 6.03 -3.27 -5.67
N HIS A 11 5.82 -4.57 -5.87
CA HIS A 11 5.52 -5.51 -4.81
C HIS A 11 6.66 -5.54 -3.78
N ALA A 12 7.92 -5.69 -4.21
CA ALA A 12 9.07 -5.71 -3.32
C ALA A 12 9.24 -4.40 -2.53
N THR A 13 8.93 -3.24 -3.13
CA THR A 13 9.08 -1.94 -2.46
C THR A 13 7.90 -1.59 -1.56
N MET A 14 6.67 -1.97 -1.95
CA MET A 14 5.44 -1.67 -1.21
C MET A 14 5.11 -2.70 -0.12
N LYS A 15 5.59 -3.95 -0.20
CA LYS A 15 5.33 -4.98 0.81
C LYS A 15 6.24 -4.88 2.03
N ARG A 16 6.06 -3.79 2.76
CA ARG A 16 6.74 -3.53 4.02
C ARG A 16 5.86 -2.68 4.92
N PRO A 17 6.13 -2.65 6.24
CA PRO A 17 5.48 -1.70 7.12
C PRO A 17 5.70 -0.25 6.65
N PRO A 18 4.66 0.61 6.64
CA PRO A 18 4.85 2.04 6.44
C PRO A 18 5.58 2.64 7.64
N VAL A 19 6.48 3.59 7.40
CA VAL A 19 7.27 4.27 8.44
C VAL A 19 7.02 5.77 8.43
N LYS A 20 7.32 6.47 9.52
CA LYS A 20 7.03 7.92 9.63
C LYS A 20 7.88 8.81 8.73
N ASN A 21 9.12 8.41 8.45
CA ASN A 21 10.11 9.19 7.70
C ASN A 21 10.41 8.51 6.36
N GLU A 22 9.39 8.39 5.53
CA GLU A 22 9.52 7.78 4.22
C GLU A 22 10.41 8.57 3.28
N ASN A 23 11.06 7.84 2.36
CA ASN A 23 11.70 8.44 1.20
C ASN A 23 10.71 8.48 0.02
N SER A 24 10.50 9.66 -0.56
CA SER A 24 9.60 9.83 -1.71
C SER A 24 10.06 9.12 -2.99
N HIS A 25 11.31 8.68 -3.06
CA HIS A 25 11.83 7.92 -4.21
C HIS A 25 11.31 6.48 -4.28
N ASP A 26 10.76 5.96 -3.18
CA ASP A 26 10.32 4.57 -3.08
C ASP A 26 8.81 4.41 -3.38
N PHE A 27 8.17 5.41 -4.00
CA PHE A 27 6.73 5.42 -4.29
C PHE A 27 6.43 5.25 -5.77
N PHE A 28 5.23 4.74 -6.05
CA PHE A 28 4.75 4.50 -7.42
C PHE A 28 3.32 4.98 -7.57
N ILE A 29 2.98 5.38 -8.80
CA ILE A 29 1.60 5.56 -9.24
C ILE A 29 1.18 4.34 -10.04
N GLY A 30 0.09 3.68 -9.63
CA GLY A 30 -0.56 2.62 -10.38
C GLY A 30 -1.80 3.14 -11.11
N TYR A 31 -1.93 2.87 -12.41
CA TYR A 31 -3.18 3.10 -13.14
C TYR A 31 -3.98 1.81 -13.24
N ASP A 32 -5.20 1.82 -12.74
CA ASP A 32 -6.10 0.67 -12.82
C ASP A 32 -6.65 0.44 -14.24
N GLY A 33 -7.54 -0.55 -14.37
CA GLY A 33 -8.21 -0.85 -15.63
C GLY A 33 -9.18 0.22 -16.14
N GLN A 34 -9.45 1.27 -15.36
CA GLN A 34 -10.29 2.41 -15.71
C GLN A 34 -9.46 3.70 -15.90
N ASP A 35 -8.14 3.57 -15.94
CA ASP A 35 -7.19 4.69 -16.02
C ASP A 35 -7.28 5.65 -14.81
N THR A 36 -7.74 5.15 -13.67
CA THR A 36 -7.70 5.87 -12.40
C THR A 36 -6.31 5.73 -11.78
N PRO A 37 -5.58 6.83 -11.55
CA PRO A 37 -4.28 6.78 -10.89
C PRO A 37 -4.42 6.61 -9.38
N PHE A 38 -3.56 5.79 -8.79
CA PHE A 38 -3.44 5.56 -7.36
C PHE A 38 -2.01 5.79 -6.91
N LEU A 39 -1.81 6.57 -5.84
CA LEU A 39 -0.58 6.53 -5.07
C LEU A 39 -0.56 5.23 -4.27
N LEU A 40 0.37 4.34 -4.59
CA LEU A 40 0.53 3.08 -3.87
C LEU A 40 1.28 3.33 -2.55
N LEU A 41 0.81 2.69 -1.48
CA LEU A 41 1.34 2.88 -0.14
C LEU A 41 2.02 1.61 0.38
N PRO A 42 3.12 1.75 1.14
CA PRO A 42 3.71 0.63 1.85
C PRO A 42 2.69 -0.04 2.75
N THR A 43 2.57 -1.36 2.64
CA THR A 43 1.58 -2.19 3.33
C THR A 43 2.27 -3.37 3.98
N THR A 44 2.07 -3.53 5.29
CA THR A 44 2.60 -4.66 6.04
C THR A 44 2.13 -5.99 5.42
N PRO A 45 3.04 -6.94 5.14
CA PRO A 45 2.66 -8.28 4.68
C PRO A 45 1.66 -8.96 5.62
N GLY A 46 0.70 -9.70 5.05
CA GLY A 46 -0.36 -10.37 5.80
C GLY A 46 -1.56 -9.49 6.20
N LEU A 47 -1.53 -8.17 5.99
CA LEU A 47 -2.71 -7.31 6.18
C LEU A 47 -3.71 -7.37 5.03
N LEU A 48 -3.22 -7.58 3.81
CA LEU A 48 -3.98 -7.75 2.57
C LEU A 48 -3.48 -8.99 1.83
N LEU A 49 -4.12 -9.36 0.72
CA LEU A 49 -3.66 -10.45 -0.13
C LEU A 49 -2.25 -10.16 -0.69
N GLU A 50 -1.55 -11.20 -1.14
CA GLU A 50 -0.17 -11.08 -1.66
C GLU A 50 -0.10 -10.02 -2.77
N ASP A 51 -1.01 -10.04 -3.73
CA ASP A 51 -1.00 -9.08 -4.84
C ASP A 51 -1.67 -7.74 -4.54
N GLU A 52 -1.96 -7.43 -3.27
CA GLU A 52 -2.66 -6.18 -2.89
C GLU A 52 -1.78 -5.25 -2.04
N CYS A 53 -1.93 -3.95 -2.24
CA CYS A 53 -1.43 -2.94 -1.31
C CYS A 53 -2.52 -1.88 -1.05
N TYR A 54 -2.35 -1.09 0.00
CA TYR A 54 -3.17 0.11 0.16
C TYR A 54 -2.76 1.17 -0.86
N GLY A 55 -3.74 1.95 -1.30
CA GLY A 55 -3.50 3.09 -2.18
C GLY A 55 -4.52 4.20 -1.98
N ILE A 56 -4.19 5.38 -2.50
CA ILE A 56 -5.05 6.55 -2.50
C ILE A 56 -5.26 6.99 -3.93
N SER A 57 -6.51 7.08 -4.37
CA SER A 57 -6.81 7.55 -5.72
C SER A 57 -6.51 9.03 -5.88
N PHE A 58 -6.12 9.46 -7.09
CA PHE A 58 -6.17 10.87 -7.42
C PHE A 58 -7.51 11.20 -8.08
N GLN A 59 -8.21 12.15 -7.49
CA GLN A 59 -9.40 12.72 -8.06
C GLN A 59 -9.04 13.90 -8.95
N ARG A 60 -9.56 13.87 -10.17
CA ARG A 60 -9.44 14.96 -11.13
C ARG A 60 -10.35 16.11 -10.72
N ASP A 61 -9.84 17.33 -10.75
CA ASP A 61 -10.64 18.54 -10.53
C ASP A 61 -11.68 18.69 -11.67
N VAL A 62 -12.95 18.84 -11.30
CA VAL A 62 -14.07 18.93 -12.24
C VAL A 62 -13.95 20.16 -13.15
N CYS A 63 -13.34 21.24 -12.65
CA CYS A 63 -13.17 22.50 -13.36
C CYS A 63 -11.81 22.61 -14.06
N ASN A 64 -10.82 21.80 -13.69
CA ASN A 64 -9.52 21.76 -14.35
C ASN A 64 -9.04 20.31 -14.61
N PRO A 65 -9.14 19.82 -15.85
CA PRO A 65 -8.75 18.46 -16.20
C PRO A 65 -7.27 18.11 -16.00
N TYR A 66 -6.40 19.09 -15.74
CA TYR A 66 -4.97 18.87 -15.52
C TYR A 66 -4.58 18.95 -14.04
N LYS A 67 -5.56 19.21 -13.16
CA LYS A 67 -5.35 19.34 -11.73
C LYS A 67 -5.90 18.10 -11.03
N TYR A 68 -5.05 17.49 -10.21
CA TYR A 68 -5.38 16.32 -9.43
C TYR A 68 -5.27 16.63 -7.94
N HIS A 69 -6.10 15.96 -7.16
CA HIS A 69 -6.06 15.98 -5.70
C HIS A 69 -6.02 14.54 -5.19
N LEU A 70 -5.19 14.26 -4.19
CA LEU A 70 -5.26 12.99 -3.48
C LEU A 70 -6.60 12.90 -2.75
N ASP A 71 -7.29 11.77 -2.90
CA ASP A 71 -8.46 11.45 -2.10
C ASP A 71 -8.08 11.34 -0.60
N THR A 72 -9.08 11.40 0.27
CA THR A 72 -8.93 11.15 1.70
C THR A 72 -9.05 9.67 2.06
N HIS A 73 -9.59 8.85 1.16
CA HIS A 73 -9.86 7.44 1.41
C HIS A 73 -8.70 6.55 0.97
N ILE A 74 -8.22 5.73 1.90
CA ILE A 74 -7.24 4.68 1.64
C ILE A 74 -8.01 3.39 1.34
N VAL A 75 -7.72 2.77 0.19
CA VAL A 75 -8.41 1.56 -0.27
C VAL A 75 -7.41 0.47 -0.65
N PRO A 76 -7.78 -0.82 -0.55
CA PRO A 76 -7.01 -1.90 -1.15
C PRO A 76 -6.96 -1.74 -2.68
N VAL A 77 -5.78 -1.97 -3.25
CA VAL A 77 -5.49 -1.94 -4.69
C VAL A 77 -4.88 -3.27 -5.07
N ASP A 78 -5.54 -4.01 -5.95
CA ASP A 78 -5.03 -5.23 -6.55
C ASP A 78 -4.06 -4.89 -7.68
N LEU A 79 -2.78 -5.23 -7.46
CA LEU A 79 -1.68 -4.99 -8.40
C LEU A 79 -1.86 -5.75 -9.72
N ASN A 80 -2.67 -6.83 -9.76
CA ASN A 80 -3.01 -7.51 -11.00
C ASN A 80 -3.96 -6.70 -11.89
N ASN A 81 -4.74 -5.78 -11.31
CA ASN A 81 -5.65 -4.90 -12.05
C ASN A 81 -4.97 -3.61 -12.51
N ILE A 82 -3.70 -3.39 -12.14
CA ILE A 82 -2.90 -2.25 -12.58
C ILE A 82 -2.34 -2.52 -13.98
N ARG A 83 -2.67 -1.63 -14.92
CA ARG A 83 -2.19 -1.69 -16.31
C ARG A 83 -0.85 -1.02 -16.50
N MET A 84 -0.50 -0.08 -15.64
CA MET A 84 0.73 0.71 -15.75
C MET A 84 1.20 1.16 -14.38
N PHE A 85 2.51 1.04 -14.14
CA PHE A 85 3.18 1.63 -13.00
C PHE A 85 4.08 2.78 -13.47
N ILE A 86 4.05 3.90 -12.75
CA ILE A 86 4.85 5.08 -13.01
C ILE A 86 5.67 5.41 -11.75
N ASP A 87 6.98 5.54 -11.92
CA ASP A 87 7.95 6.02 -10.93
C ASP A 87 8.35 7.49 -11.18
N HIS A 88 7.97 8.08 -12.32
CA HIS A 88 8.08 9.51 -12.60
C HIS A 88 6.99 10.33 -11.89
N LEU A 89 7.17 10.54 -10.59
CA LEU A 89 6.18 11.17 -9.70
C LEU A 89 5.99 12.68 -9.93
N ALA A 90 6.91 13.34 -10.64
CA ALA A 90 6.91 14.80 -10.82
C ALA A 90 5.64 15.36 -11.50
N PHE A 91 4.97 14.57 -12.34
CA PHE A 91 3.70 14.97 -12.95
C PHE A 91 2.60 15.20 -11.90
N PHE A 92 2.56 14.37 -10.87
CA PHE A 92 1.56 14.42 -9.80
C PHE A 92 1.97 15.32 -8.63
N PHE A 93 3.27 15.35 -8.35
CA PHE A 93 3.79 15.91 -7.11
C PHE A 93 4.73 17.10 -7.31
N GLY A 94 4.91 17.58 -8.54
CA GLY A 94 5.81 18.69 -8.83
C GLY A 94 7.30 18.31 -8.80
N PRO A 95 8.19 19.29 -9.01
CA PRO A 95 9.63 19.06 -9.02
C PRO A 95 10.11 18.53 -7.67
N ASP A 96 11.13 17.66 -7.70
CA ASP A 96 11.76 17.05 -6.52
C ASP A 96 10.76 16.36 -5.55
N HIS A 97 9.59 15.97 -6.08
CA HIS A 97 8.49 15.34 -5.33
C HIS A 97 8.01 16.18 -4.15
N ASN A 98 8.09 17.51 -4.25
CA ASN A 98 7.84 18.42 -3.12
C ASN A 98 6.46 18.20 -2.46
N MET A 99 5.41 17.97 -3.24
CA MET A 99 4.07 17.71 -2.70
C MET A 99 3.97 16.32 -2.05
N LEU A 100 4.71 15.33 -2.53
CA LEU A 100 4.76 14.01 -1.89
C LEU A 100 5.50 14.10 -0.55
N ASN A 101 6.63 14.80 -0.49
CA ASN A 101 7.36 15.01 0.76
C ASN A 101 6.47 15.69 1.81
N ILE A 102 5.73 16.74 1.42
CA ILE A 102 4.76 17.42 2.30
C ILE A 102 3.67 16.44 2.77
N TYR A 103 3.15 15.59 1.89
CA TYR A 103 2.15 14.58 2.25
C TYR A 103 2.71 13.56 3.25
N LEU A 104 3.93 13.05 3.04
CA LEU A 104 4.56 12.07 3.92
C LEU A 104 4.84 12.64 5.32
N GLU A 105 5.12 13.94 5.43
CA GLU A 105 5.26 14.64 6.71
C GLU A 105 3.92 15.04 7.35
N SER A 106 2.81 14.95 6.59
CA SER A 106 1.50 15.40 7.05
C SER A 106 0.89 14.48 8.11
N SER A 107 0.00 15.05 8.94
CA SER A 107 -0.76 14.28 9.94
C SER A 107 -1.58 13.13 9.33
N CYS A 108 -2.01 13.26 8.07
CA CYS A 108 -2.74 12.21 7.36
C CYS A 108 -1.88 10.96 7.17
N TYR A 109 -0.64 11.11 6.67
CA TYR A 109 0.24 9.95 6.48
C TYR A 109 0.70 9.37 7.83
N GLN A 110 0.99 10.23 8.81
CA GLN A 110 1.33 9.77 10.16
C GLN A 110 0.19 9.00 10.84
N ALA A 111 -1.06 9.38 10.57
CA ALA A 111 -2.23 8.64 11.00
C ALA A 111 -2.34 7.29 10.29
N TYR A 112 -2.03 7.20 8.98
CA TYR A 112 -1.96 5.94 8.24
C TYR A 112 -0.92 4.98 8.84
N VAL A 113 0.30 5.46 9.11
CA VAL A 113 1.35 4.65 9.76
C VAL A 113 0.85 4.09 11.09
N SER A 114 0.28 4.95 11.94
CA SER A 114 -0.19 4.56 13.27
C SER A 114 -1.37 3.60 13.21
N TRP A 115 -2.29 3.81 12.26
CA TRP A 115 -3.39 2.90 11.99
C TRP A 115 -2.90 1.54 11.48
N SER A 116 -1.93 1.52 10.56
CA SER A 116 -1.37 0.28 10.02
C SER A 116 -0.73 -0.57 11.12
N THR A 117 0.05 0.04 12.01
CA THR A 117 0.64 -0.65 13.17
C THR A 117 -0.44 -1.23 14.08
N LYS A 118 -1.46 -0.44 14.43
CA LYS A 118 -2.56 -0.92 15.27
C LYS A 118 -3.32 -2.07 14.60
N LYS A 119 -3.57 -1.97 13.29
CA LYS A 119 -4.28 -3.00 12.52
C LYS A 119 -3.47 -4.29 12.48
N GLN A 120 -2.16 -4.22 12.30
CA GLN A 120 -1.25 -5.36 12.38
C GLN A 120 -1.33 -6.04 13.74
N GLU A 121 -1.27 -5.29 14.84
CA GLU A 121 -1.41 -5.85 16.19
C GLU A 121 -2.77 -6.55 16.42
N GLU A 122 -3.87 -5.96 15.92
CA GLU A 122 -5.21 -6.54 15.99
C GLU A 122 -5.26 -7.86 15.22
N VAL A 123 -4.76 -7.90 13.99
CA VAL A 123 -4.75 -9.11 13.15
C VAL A 123 -3.86 -10.20 13.76
N ILE A 124 -2.71 -9.84 14.35
CA ILE A 124 -1.85 -10.80 15.07
C ILE A 124 -2.62 -11.43 16.23
N LYS A 125 -3.28 -10.62 17.07
CA LYS A 125 -4.06 -11.11 18.22
C LYS A 125 -5.19 -12.04 17.77
N GLU A 126 -5.95 -11.63 16.76
CA GLU A 126 -7.03 -12.46 16.19
C GLU A 126 -6.49 -13.78 15.60
N THR A 127 -5.34 -13.73 14.93
CA THR A 127 -4.72 -14.91 14.31
C THR A 127 -4.20 -15.89 15.36
N LEU A 128 -3.61 -15.40 16.46
CA LEU A 128 -3.20 -16.24 17.59
C LEU A 128 -4.40 -16.92 18.25
N LEU A 129 -5.50 -16.18 18.49
CA LEU A 129 -6.72 -16.76 19.05
C LEU A 129 -7.32 -17.85 18.15
N LYS A 130 -7.31 -17.64 16.83
CA LYS A 130 -7.78 -18.63 15.86
C LYS A 130 -6.85 -19.85 15.79
N TYR A 131 -5.53 -19.63 15.85
CA TYR A 131 -4.54 -20.70 15.86
C TYR A 131 -4.73 -21.66 17.05
N ASP A 132 -4.99 -21.10 18.24
CA ASP A 132 -5.23 -21.90 19.45
C ASP A 132 -6.58 -22.64 19.40
N ALA A 133 -7.57 -22.08 18.72
CA ALA A 133 -8.91 -22.66 18.61
C ALA A 133 -9.01 -23.81 17.59
N VAL A 134 -8.13 -23.86 16.58
CA VAL A 134 -8.17 -24.91 15.56
C VAL A 134 -7.43 -26.17 15.97
N SER A 135 -7.97 -27.33 15.57
CA SER A 135 -7.38 -28.64 15.86
C SER A 135 -6.66 -29.26 14.66
N SER A 136 -6.95 -28.78 13.44
CA SER A 136 -6.34 -29.29 12.21
C SER A 136 -4.91 -28.78 12.04
N LEU A 137 -3.98 -29.68 11.69
CA LEU A 137 -2.60 -29.32 11.38
C LEU A 137 -2.50 -28.38 10.16
N ASP A 138 -3.36 -28.57 9.16
CA ASP A 138 -3.38 -27.72 7.96
C ASP A 138 -3.83 -26.30 8.27
N GLU A 139 -4.80 -26.13 9.16
CA GLU A 139 -5.28 -24.81 9.59
C GLU A 139 -4.25 -24.12 10.48
N LYS A 140 -3.62 -24.86 11.40
CA LYS A 140 -2.50 -24.35 12.19
C LYS A 140 -1.38 -23.84 11.30
N LYS A 141 -1.01 -24.60 10.27
CA LYS A 141 0.02 -24.19 9.31
C LYS A 141 -0.33 -22.88 8.62
N LYS A 142 -1.57 -22.71 8.14
CA LYS A 142 -2.02 -21.46 7.51
C LYS A 142 -1.90 -20.25 8.44
N TYR A 143 -2.30 -20.39 9.69
CA TYR A 143 -2.19 -19.30 10.66
C TYR A 143 -0.73 -19.05 11.08
N SER A 144 0.12 -20.08 11.14
CA SER A 144 1.57 -19.90 11.33
C SER A 144 2.20 -19.11 10.19
N GLU A 145 1.90 -19.45 8.94
CA GLU A 145 2.39 -18.72 7.76
C GLU A 145 1.93 -17.25 7.78
N LEU A 146 0.66 -17.00 8.13
CA LEU A 146 0.15 -15.64 8.28
C LEU A 146 0.84 -14.86 9.40
N LEU A 147 1.10 -15.49 10.55
CA LEU A 147 1.84 -14.88 11.65
C LEU A 147 3.30 -14.59 11.26
N GLU A 148 3.95 -15.48 10.52
CA GLU A 148 5.31 -15.25 9.99
C GLU A 148 5.34 -14.01 9.09
N GLN A 149 4.34 -13.83 8.23
CA GLN A 149 4.22 -12.63 7.39
C GLN A 149 4.01 -11.37 8.23
N LEU A 150 3.07 -11.40 9.18
CA LEU A 150 2.71 -10.26 10.02
C LEU A 150 3.83 -9.85 10.99
N LEU A 151 4.73 -10.76 11.37
CA LEU A 151 5.81 -10.47 12.32
C LEU A 151 7.13 -10.11 11.63
N ARG A 152 7.18 -10.16 10.29
CA ARG A 152 8.36 -9.83 9.52
C ARG A 152 8.56 -8.31 9.51
N ASN A 153 9.58 -7.85 10.23
CA ASN A 153 10.05 -6.46 10.27
C ASN A 153 11.33 -6.30 9.45
#